data_AF-A0A7Y9N088-F1
#
_entry.id   AF-A0A7Y9N088-F1
#
_cell.length_a   1.000
_cell.length_b   1.000
_cell.length_c   1.000
_cell.angle_alpha   90.00
_cell.angle_beta   90.00
_cell.angle_gamma   90.00
#
_symmetry.space_group_name_H-M   'P 1'
#
loop_
_entity.id
_entity.type
_entity.pdbx_description
1 polymer ?
#
loop_
_entity_poly.entity_id
_entity_poly.type
_entity_poly.pdbx_seq_one_letter_code
_entity_poly.pdbx_strand_id
1 'polypeptide(L)'
;MDTLIWLVNFPASHGYAMVFIAGFSILGLFALSASGTAPGGELRAIRRREGLLRPDQRPRGRAGAAIVRIGARILAFLMLACLVIGILSLIGVPVTRAYIYDNGRPTAATLDGDWVTFTTAEGVEYTLESNFFTPAVYPDRDAYIPGGQLIVVRYLPDHPQAFVIDSDQTPR
;
A
#
# COMPACT_ATOMS: atom_id res chain seq x y z
N MET A 1 9.33 -1.60 15.12
CA MET A 1 9.59 -1.79 13.68
C MET A 1 8.48 -2.59 13.04
N ASP A 2 7.97 -3.62 13.72
CA ASP A 2 6.90 -4.51 13.26
C ASP A 2 5.65 -3.79 12.76
N THR A 3 5.18 -2.73 13.43
CA THR A 3 4.04 -1.93 12.97
C THR A 3 4.29 -1.23 11.61
N LEU A 4 5.52 -0.75 11.37
CA LEU A 4 5.87 -0.13 10.09
C LEU A 4 5.96 -1.18 8.98
N ILE A 5 6.54 -2.35 9.30
CA ILE A 5 6.62 -3.48 8.36
C ILE A 5 5.23 -3.98 8.02
N TRP A 6 4.34 -4.10 9.00
CA TRP A 6 2.93 -4.44 8.77
C TRP A 6 2.24 -3.43 7.85
N LEU A 7 2.44 -2.12 8.07
CA LEU A 7 1.83 -1.08 7.25
C LEU A 7 2.32 -1.15 5.79
N VAL A 8 3.59 -1.46 5.57
CA VAL A 8 4.18 -1.66 4.23
C VAL A 8 3.79 -3.02 3.64
N ASN A 9 3.47 -4.02 4.48
CA ASN A 9 3.10 -5.35 4.02
C ASN A 9 1.78 -5.32 3.26
N PHE A 10 0.83 -4.47 3.66
CA PHE A 10 -0.46 -4.34 2.98
C PHE A 10 -0.33 -4.01 1.48
N PRO A 11 0.36 -2.93 1.07
CA PRO A 11 0.56 -2.67 -0.35
C PRO A 11 1.46 -3.70 -1.04
N ALA A 12 2.37 -4.34 -0.31
CA ALA A 12 3.22 -5.39 -0.87
C ALA A 12 2.43 -6.68 -1.17
N SER A 13 1.53 -7.10 -0.30
CA SER A 13 0.69 -8.28 -0.51
C SER A 13 -0.38 -8.04 -1.58
N HIS A 14 -0.86 -6.80 -1.73
CA HIS A 14 -1.87 -6.41 -2.72
C HIS A 14 -1.27 -5.65 -3.92
N GLY A 15 -0.08 -6.05 -4.38
CA GLY A 15 0.70 -5.30 -5.37
C GLY A 15 -0.09 -4.92 -6.62
N TYR A 16 -0.86 -5.86 -7.19
CA TYR A 16 -1.70 -5.60 -8.35
C TYR A 16 -2.75 -4.50 -8.07
N ALA A 17 -3.59 -4.68 -7.05
CA ALA A 17 -4.63 -3.72 -6.70
C ALA A 17 -4.04 -2.32 -6.41
N MET A 18 -2.92 -2.26 -5.70
CA MET A 18 -2.28 -0.99 -5.37
C MET A 18 -1.69 -0.28 -6.59
N VAL A 19 -1.10 -1.00 -7.53
CA VAL A 19 -0.60 -0.40 -8.78
C VAL A 19 -1.74 0.19 -9.59
N PHE A 20 -2.87 -0.52 -9.71
CA PHE A 20 -4.05 -0.01 -10.41
C PHE A 20 -4.62 1.23 -9.73
N ILE A 21 -4.92 1.14 -8.43
CA ILE A 21 -5.52 2.24 -7.67
C ILE A 21 -4.61 3.47 -7.71
N ALA A 22 -3.30 3.29 -7.48
CA ALA A 22 -2.35 4.40 -7.51
C ALA A 22 -2.18 5.00 -8.91
N GLY A 23 -2.04 4.16 -9.95
CA GLY A 23 -1.89 4.63 -11.33
C GLY A 23 -3.03 5.56 -11.76
N PHE A 24 -4.28 5.19 -11.46
CA PHE A 24 -5.43 6.03 -11.78
C PHE A 24 -5.64 7.22 -10.84
N SER A 25 -5.37 7.05 -9.53
CA SER A 25 -5.60 8.10 -8.53
C SER A 25 -4.60 9.25 -8.65
N ILE A 26 -3.34 8.96 -9.01
CA ILE A 26 -2.27 9.96 -9.09
C ILE A 26 -2.59 11.04 -10.13
N LEU A 27 -3.13 10.67 -11.29
CA LEU A 27 -3.56 11.62 -12.33
C LEU A 27 -4.64 12.59 -11.81
N GLY A 28 -5.66 12.06 -11.13
CA GLY A 28 -6.72 12.88 -10.54
C GLY A 28 -6.21 13.79 -9.42
N LEU A 29 -5.29 13.30 -8.58
CA LEU A 29 -4.68 14.06 -7.50
C LEU A 29 -3.80 15.20 -8.02
N PHE A 30 -3.03 14.96 -9.09
CA PHE A 30 -2.26 16.01 -9.75
C PHE A 30 -3.15 17.06 -10.41
N ALA A 31 -4.22 16.66 -11.09
CA ALA A 31 -5.20 17.59 -11.67
C ALA A 31 -5.84 18.48 -10.60
N LEU A 32 -6.25 17.90 -9.46
CA LEU A 32 -6.78 18.65 -8.31
C LEU A 32 -5.72 19.58 -7.70
N SER A 33 -4.46 19.16 -7.63
CA SER A 33 -3.35 19.99 -7.13
C SER A 33 -3.04 21.19 -8.05
N ALA A 34 -3.14 20.99 -9.37
CA ALA A 34 -2.85 22.00 -10.39
C ALA A 34 -4.00 22.99 -10.62
N SER A 35 -5.26 22.58 -10.42
CA SER A 35 -6.46 23.42 -10.65
C SER A 35 -6.49 24.77 -9.90
N GLY A 36 -5.62 24.94 -8.90
CA GLY A 36 -5.39 26.19 -8.20
C GLY A 36 -4.67 27.29 -8.98
N THR A 37 -4.11 26.99 -10.16
CA THR A 37 -3.56 27.95 -11.13
C THR A 37 -4.61 28.38 -12.15
N ALA A 38 -5.87 28.50 -11.73
CA ALA A 38 -6.94 28.94 -12.61
C ALA A 38 -6.58 30.29 -13.29
N PRO A 39 -6.85 30.45 -14.61
CA PRO A 39 -6.54 31.66 -15.40
C PRO A 39 -7.13 32.97 -14.85
N GLY A 40 -8.04 32.87 -13.88
CA GLY A 40 -8.58 34.01 -13.15
C GLY A 40 -7.55 34.79 -12.32
N GLY A 41 -6.35 34.24 -12.05
CA GLY A 41 -5.26 34.96 -11.39
C GLY A 41 -4.72 36.14 -12.22
N GLU A 42 -4.42 35.89 -13.49
CA GLU A 42 -3.92 36.91 -14.42
C GLU A 42 -5.02 37.89 -14.84
N LEU A 43 -6.21 37.39 -15.17
CA LEU A 43 -7.36 38.26 -15.48
C LEU A 43 -7.73 39.17 -14.31
N ARG A 44 -7.55 38.70 -13.07
CA ARG A 44 -7.75 39.52 -11.87
C ARG A 44 -6.61 40.49 -11.61
N ALA A 45 -5.37 40.13 -11.97
CA ALA A 45 -4.24 41.07 -11.93
C ALA A 45 -4.44 42.21 -12.93
N ILE A 46 -4.93 41.90 -14.14
CA ILE A 46 -5.32 42.88 -15.16
C ILE A 46 -6.50 43.73 -14.67
N ARG A 47 -7.58 43.10 -14.18
CA ARG A 47 -8.76 43.80 -13.65
C ARG A 47 -8.46 44.67 -12.42
N ARG A 48 -7.42 44.31 -11.64
CA ARG A 48 -6.91 45.14 -10.53
C ARG A 48 -6.13 46.35 -11.05
N ARG A 49 -5.27 46.16 -12.06
CA ARG A 49 -4.54 47.26 -12.71
C ARG A 49 -5.49 48.25 -13.38
N GLU A 50 -6.58 47.75 -13.96
CA GLU A 50 -7.60 48.58 -14.63
C GLU A 50 -8.65 49.17 -13.67
N GLY A 51 -8.50 48.97 -12.34
CA GLY A 51 -9.40 49.57 -11.35
C GLY A 51 -10.83 48.99 -11.33
N LEU A 52 -11.07 47.90 -12.04
CA LEU A 52 -12.38 47.27 -12.24
C LEU A 52 -12.81 46.32 -11.10
N LEU A 53 -12.00 46.20 -10.03
CA LEU A 53 -12.31 45.35 -8.88
C LEU A 53 -13.12 46.12 -7.83
N ARG A 54 -14.39 45.72 -7.64
CA ARG A 54 -15.22 46.21 -6.53
C ARG A 54 -14.65 45.76 -5.17
N PRO A 55 -14.58 46.63 -4.14
CA PRO A 55 -14.01 46.32 -2.82
C PRO A 55 -14.66 45.13 -2.11
N ASP A 56 -15.93 44.83 -2.40
CA ASP A 56 -16.70 43.76 -1.75
C ASP A 56 -16.39 42.34 -2.23
N GLN A 57 -15.54 42.16 -3.25
CA GLN A 57 -15.12 40.84 -3.69
C GLN A 57 -13.98 40.26 -2.82
N ARG A 58 -14.23 40.14 -1.50
CA ARG A 58 -13.38 39.33 -0.62
C ARG A 58 -13.41 37.87 -1.08
N PRO A 59 -12.25 37.20 -1.22
CA PRO A 59 -12.18 35.84 -1.74
C PRO A 59 -12.64 34.84 -0.66
N ARG A 60 -13.95 34.62 -0.56
CA ARG A 60 -14.52 33.45 0.14
C ARG A 60 -14.08 32.20 -0.64
N GLY A 61 -13.17 31.41 -0.08
CA GLY A 61 -12.76 30.11 -0.65
C GLY A 61 -11.26 29.81 -0.69
N ARG A 62 -10.37 30.78 -0.42
CA ARG A 62 -8.91 30.55 -0.50
C ARG A 62 -8.37 29.54 0.52
N ALA A 63 -8.87 29.57 1.76
CA ALA A 63 -8.43 28.66 2.82
C ALA A 63 -8.85 27.20 2.53
N GLY A 64 -10.12 26.99 2.16
CA GLY A 64 -10.61 25.66 1.76
C GLY A 64 -9.87 25.09 0.55
N ALA A 65 -9.62 25.92 -0.47
CA ALA A 65 -8.87 25.50 -1.65
C ALA A 65 -7.38 25.22 -1.36
N ALA A 66 -6.80 25.81 -0.32
CA ALA A 66 -5.44 25.52 0.11
C ALA A 66 -5.36 24.20 0.87
N ILE A 67 -6.31 23.95 1.79
CA ILE A 67 -6.41 22.70 2.55
C ILE A 67 -6.59 21.51 1.61
N VAL A 68 -7.52 21.60 0.66
CA VAL A 68 -7.76 20.54 -0.33
C VAL A 68 -6.49 20.25 -1.16
N ARG A 69 -5.75 21.28 -1.56
CA ARG A 69 -4.49 21.11 -2.30
C ARG A 69 -3.41 20.43 -1.49
N ILE A 70 -3.24 20.79 -0.22
CA ILE A 70 -2.26 20.16 0.67
C ILE A 70 -2.65 18.68 0.87
N GLY A 71 -3.92 18.41 1.19
CA GLY A 71 -4.42 17.05 1.34
C GLY A 71 -4.21 16.20 0.09
N ALA A 72 -4.54 16.75 -1.10
CA ALA A 72 -4.32 16.06 -2.37
C ALA A 72 -2.84 15.77 -2.65
N ARG A 73 -1.92 16.67 -2.27
CA ARG A 73 -0.47 16.43 -2.41
C ARG A 73 0.02 15.33 -1.48
N ILE A 74 -0.36 15.38 -0.21
CA ILE A 74 -0.01 14.34 0.77
C ILE A 74 -0.50 12.99 0.27
N LEU A 75 -1.77 12.92 -0.18
CA LEU A 75 -2.35 11.70 -0.71
C LEU A 75 -1.63 11.25 -2.00
N ALA A 76 -1.22 12.17 -2.89
CA ALA A 76 -0.46 11.83 -4.08
C ALA A 76 0.89 11.18 -3.74
N PHE A 77 1.62 11.72 -2.76
CA PHE A 77 2.88 11.13 -2.30
C PHE A 77 2.66 9.76 -1.65
N LEU A 78 1.60 9.59 -0.87
CA LEU A 78 1.25 8.31 -0.28
C LEU A 78 0.92 7.27 -1.36
N MET A 79 0.10 7.64 -2.34
CA MET A 79 -0.23 6.77 -3.47
C MET A 79 1.00 6.42 -4.30
N LEU A 80 1.93 7.37 -4.50
CA LEU A 80 3.18 7.11 -5.18
C LEU A 80 4.07 6.12 -4.42
N ALA A 81 4.15 6.24 -3.09
CA ALA A 81 4.87 5.27 -2.27
C ALA A 81 4.25 3.86 -2.38
N CYS A 82 2.92 3.76 -2.29
CA CYS A 82 2.20 2.50 -2.49
C CYS A 82 2.40 1.92 -3.89
N LEU A 83 2.44 2.77 -4.93
CA LEU A 83 2.72 2.35 -6.31
C LEU A 83 4.11 1.70 -6.41
N VAL A 84 5.14 2.36 -5.86
CA VAL A 84 6.52 1.85 -5.89
C VAL A 84 6.60 0.52 -5.15
N ILE A 85 6.01 0.41 -3.95
CA ILE A 85 5.99 -0.83 -3.17
C ILE A 85 5.25 -1.94 -3.94
N GLY A 86 4.11 -1.64 -4.54
CA GLY A 86 3.33 -2.59 -5.33
C GLY A 86 4.10 -3.11 -6.55
N ILE A 87 4.77 -2.22 -7.30
CA ILE A 87 5.63 -2.60 -8.43
C ILE A 87 6.77 -3.50 -7.96
N LEU A 88 7.48 -3.11 -6.90
CA LEU A 88 8.57 -3.90 -6.32
C LEU A 88 8.10 -5.30 -5.93
N SER A 89 6.92 -5.42 -5.32
CA SER A 89 6.35 -6.72 -4.94
C SER A 89 5.99 -7.58 -6.16
N LEU A 90 5.43 -6.99 -7.22
CA LEU A 90 5.07 -7.71 -8.46
C LEU A 90 6.30 -8.24 -9.20
N ILE A 91 7.40 -7.49 -9.22
CA ILE A 91 8.67 -7.96 -9.80
C ILE A 91 9.40 -8.95 -8.88
N GLY A 92 8.87 -9.19 -7.67
CA GLY A 92 9.36 -10.18 -6.69
C GLY A 92 10.46 -9.69 -5.76
N VAL A 93 10.59 -8.38 -5.57
CA VAL A 93 11.47 -7.84 -4.54
C VAL A 93 10.83 -8.09 -3.16
N PRO A 94 11.53 -8.73 -2.21
CA PRO A 94 11.00 -9.08 -0.90
C PRO A 94 10.99 -7.87 0.06
N VAL A 95 10.20 -6.83 -0.25
CA VAL A 95 10.19 -5.54 0.47
C VAL A 95 9.98 -5.69 1.99
N THR A 96 9.02 -6.52 2.40
CA THR A 96 8.71 -6.83 3.81
C THR A 96 9.06 -8.26 4.20
N ARG A 97 9.18 -9.17 3.20
CA ARG A 97 9.29 -10.61 3.43
C ARG A 97 10.56 -11.01 4.18
N ALA A 98 11.72 -10.43 3.84
CA ALA A 98 12.98 -10.75 4.51
C ALA A 98 12.93 -10.41 6.02
N TYR A 99 12.37 -9.26 6.37
CA TYR A 99 12.21 -8.88 7.78
C TYR A 99 11.27 -9.83 8.52
N ILE A 100 10.13 -10.20 7.92
CA ILE A 100 9.16 -11.12 8.54
C ILE A 100 9.77 -12.52 8.66
N TYR A 101 10.60 -12.96 7.71
CA TYR A 101 11.32 -14.22 7.80
C TYR A 101 12.30 -14.22 8.98
N ASP A 102 13.09 -13.15 9.15
CA ASP A 102 14.10 -13.06 10.20
C ASP A 102 13.53 -12.84 11.62
N ASN A 103 12.39 -12.14 11.73
CA ASN A 103 11.82 -11.71 13.02
C ASN A 103 10.48 -12.38 13.36
N GLY A 104 9.87 -13.09 12.42
CA GLY A 104 8.59 -13.76 12.60
C GLY A 104 8.69 -15.04 13.41
N ARG A 105 7.60 -15.38 14.11
CA ARG A 105 7.48 -16.63 14.85
C ARG A 105 6.99 -17.75 13.92
N PRO A 106 7.68 -18.89 13.86
CA PRO A 106 7.25 -20.03 13.07
C PRO A 106 6.04 -20.72 13.71
N THR A 107 5.08 -21.14 12.88
CA THR A 107 3.95 -21.99 13.26
C THR A 107 3.57 -22.89 12.10
N ALA A 108 2.94 -24.02 12.40
CA ALA A 108 2.38 -24.90 11.38
C ALA A 108 1.12 -24.27 10.79
N ALA A 109 0.98 -24.38 9.48
CA ALA A 109 -0.17 -23.90 8.73
C ALA A 109 -0.61 -24.93 7.69
N THR A 110 -1.83 -24.76 7.19
CA THR A 110 -2.34 -25.49 6.05
C THR A 110 -2.58 -24.53 4.90
N LEU A 111 -2.20 -24.93 3.69
CA LEU A 111 -2.46 -24.17 2.46
C LEU A 111 -3.58 -24.85 1.69
N ASP A 112 -4.72 -24.18 1.51
CA ASP A 112 -5.84 -24.64 0.69
C ASP A 112 -6.08 -23.64 -0.46
N GLY A 113 -5.58 -23.98 -1.64
CA GLY A 113 -5.54 -23.06 -2.78
C GLY A 113 -4.74 -21.79 -2.45
N ASP A 114 -5.42 -20.65 -2.49
CA ASP A 114 -4.85 -19.33 -2.16
C ASP A 114 -5.07 -18.95 -0.69
N TRP A 115 -5.53 -19.84 0.19
CA TRP A 115 -5.79 -19.55 1.60
C TRP A 115 -4.83 -20.28 2.51
N VAL A 116 -4.25 -19.55 3.45
CA VAL A 116 -3.34 -20.07 4.47
C VAL A 116 -4.05 -19.99 5.82
N THR A 117 -4.19 -21.14 6.47
CA THR A 117 -4.78 -21.23 7.81
C THR A 117 -3.74 -21.64 8.83
N PHE A 118 -3.58 -20.86 9.90
CA PHE A 118 -2.65 -21.17 10.98
C PHE A 118 -3.15 -20.70 12.33
N THR A 119 -2.63 -21.34 13.38
CA THR A 119 -2.93 -20.98 14.77
C THR A 119 -1.72 -20.27 15.38
N THR A 120 -1.98 -19.10 15.97
CA THR A 120 -0.97 -18.32 16.69
C THR A 120 -0.64 -18.96 18.05
N ALA A 121 0.47 -18.55 18.66
CA ALA A 121 0.87 -18.96 20.00
C ALA A 121 -0.19 -18.65 21.08
N GLU A 122 -1.10 -17.72 20.82
CA GLU A 122 -2.21 -17.36 21.71
C GLU A 122 -3.44 -18.27 21.53
N GLY A 123 -3.38 -19.22 20.60
CA GLY A 123 -4.47 -20.15 20.28
C GLY A 123 -5.52 -19.57 19.34
N VAL A 124 -5.28 -18.41 18.74
CA VAL A 124 -6.19 -17.79 17.76
C VAL A 124 -5.86 -18.32 16.36
N GLU A 125 -6.88 -18.85 15.68
CA GLU A 125 -6.81 -19.32 14.30
C GLU A 125 -7.05 -18.15 13.32
N TYR A 126 -6.21 -18.06 12.29
CA TYR A 126 -6.32 -17.09 11.21
C TYR A 126 -6.37 -17.82 9.88
N THR A 127 -7.31 -17.43 9.02
CA THR A 127 -7.35 -17.81 7.60
C THR A 127 -7.12 -16.56 6.77
N LEU A 128 -6.00 -16.53 6.06
CA LEU A 128 -5.54 -15.36 5.32
C LEU A 128 -5.25 -15.72 3.86
N GLU A 129 -5.51 -14.78 2.96
CA GLU A 129 -5.25 -14.97 1.54
C GLU A 129 -3.75 -14.83 1.23
N SER A 130 -3.18 -15.88 0.62
CA SER A 130 -1.88 -15.90 -0.04
C SER A 130 -2.06 -15.50 -1.50
N ASN A 131 -1.89 -14.21 -1.78
CA ASN A 131 -2.07 -13.66 -3.13
C ASN A 131 -1.14 -14.32 -4.17
N PHE A 132 -1.73 -14.93 -5.20
CA PHE A 132 -1.03 -15.59 -6.31
C PHE A 132 -0.06 -14.68 -7.07
N PHE A 133 -0.41 -13.40 -7.26
CA PHE A 133 0.38 -12.43 -8.04
C PHE A 133 1.59 -11.88 -7.28
N THR A 134 1.66 -12.11 -5.98
CA THR A 134 2.71 -11.64 -5.07
C THR A 134 3.04 -12.79 -4.11
N PRO A 135 3.65 -13.89 -4.63
CA PRO A 135 3.79 -15.13 -3.88
C PRO A 135 4.40 -14.90 -2.49
N ALA A 136 3.84 -15.52 -1.46
CA ALA A 136 4.33 -15.42 -0.08
C ALA A 136 5.54 -16.33 0.20
N VAL A 137 6.14 -16.91 -0.84
CA VAL A 137 7.23 -17.89 -0.74
C VAL A 137 8.55 -17.15 -0.82
N TYR A 138 9.22 -17.00 0.32
CA TYR A 138 10.56 -16.45 0.46
C TYR A 138 11.29 -17.33 1.49
N PRO A 139 12.53 -17.77 1.25
CA PRO A 139 13.45 -17.34 0.19
C PRO A 139 13.13 -17.88 -1.21
N ASP A 140 12.38 -18.97 -1.33
CA ASP A 140 12.19 -19.68 -2.60
C ASP A 140 10.95 -19.24 -3.39
N ARG A 141 11.02 -18.07 -4.03
CA ARG A 141 9.91 -17.52 -4.84
C ARG A 141 9.32 -18.50 -5.87
N ASP A 142 10.16 -19.35 -6.44
CA ASP A 142 9.80 -20.31 -7.49
C ASP A 142 9.47 -21.72 -6.95
N ALA A 143 9.47 -21.92 -5.63
CA ALA A 143 9.10 -23.19 -5.05
C ALA A 143 7.60 -23.43 -5.21
N TYR A 144 7.26 -24.54 -5.86
CA TYR A 144 5.88 -25.01 -5.96
C TYR A 144 5.51 -25.76 -4.69
N ILE A 145 4.48 -25.27 -3.98
CA ILE A 145 3.93 -25.94 -2.80
C ILE A 145 2.57 -26.55 -3.19
N PRO A 146 2.41 -27.88 -3.15
CA PRO A 146 1.13 -28.53 -3.40
C PRO A 146 0.08 -28.11 -2.36
N GLY A 147 -1.13 -27.81 -2.80
CA GLY A 147 -2.27 -27.55 -1.91
C GLY A 147 -2.61 -28.76 -1.03
N GLY A 148 -3.06 -28.51 0.19
CA GLY A 148 -3.45 -29.51 1.18
C GLY A 148 -2.30 -30.04 2.05
N GLN A 149 -1.07 -29.53 1.87
CA GLN A 149 0.07 -29.91 2.72
C GLN A 149 0.19 -29.04 3.97
N LEU A 150 0.82 -29.62 4.99
CA LEU A 150 1.26 -28.91 6.18
C LEU A 150 2.50 -28.09 5.81
N ILE A 151 2.39 -26.77 5.89
CA ILE A 151 3.48 -25.83 5.63
C ILE A 151 3.91 -25.15 6.93
N VAL A 152 5.07 -24.51 6.92
CA VAL A 152 5.50 -23.64 8.02
C VAL A 152 5.34 -22.20 7.59
N VAL A 153 4.71 -21.38 8.45
CA VAL A 153 4.60 -19.93 8.23
C VAL A 153 5.26 -19.18 9.36
N ARG A 154 5.89 -18.06 9.03
CA ARG A 154 6.43 -17.11 10.01
C ARG A 154 5.56 -15.88 10.01
N TYR A 155 4.99 -15.54 11.17
CA TYR A 155 4.12 -14.37 11.33
C TYR A 155 4.69 -13.40 12.36
N LEU A 156 4.39 -12.10 12.21
CA LEU A 156 4.73 -11.11 13.23
C LEU A 156 3.75 -11.24 14.42
N PRO A 157 4.22 -11.41 15.67
CA PRO A 157 3.35 -11.66 16.82
C PRO A 157 2.26 -10.60 17.03
N ASP A 158 2.64 -9.32 16.93
CA ASP A 158 1.71 -8.21 17.11
C ASP A 158 0.81 -7.97 15.89
N HIS A 159 1.15 -8.57 14.73
CA HIS A 159 0.47 -8.37 13.45
C HIS A 159 0.41 -9.69 12.65
N PRO A 160 -0.43 -10.67 13.03
CA PRO A 160 -0.47 -11.99 12.39
C PRO A 160 -0.82 -11.94 10.89
N GLN A 161 -1.48 -10.86 10.45
CA GLN A 161 -1.76 -10.61 9.03
C GLN A 161 -0.50 -10.45 8.17
N ALA A 162 0.63 -10.11 8.79
CA ALA A 162 1.94 -10.08 8.14
C ALA A 162 2.64 -11.43 8.37
N PHE A 163 2.53 -12.32 7.40
CA PHE A 163 3.15 -13.65 7.42
C PHE A 163 3.90 -13.94 6.12
N VAL A 164 4.84 -14.87 6.20
CA VAL A 164 5.57 -15.46 5.06
C VAL A 164 5.57 -16.98 5.19
N ILE A 165 5.60 -17.69 4.07
CA ILE A 165 5.74 -19.14 4.05
C ILE A 165 7.23 -19.45 4.09
N ASP A 166 7.65 -20.25 5.08
CA ASP A 166 9.01 -20.73 5.25
C ASP A 166 9.21 -22.02 4.44
N SER A 167 9.76 -21.88 3.22
CA SER A 167 10.02 -23.00 2.32
C SER A 167 11.15 -23.91 2.82
N ASP A 168 12.04 -23.43 3.69
CA ASP A 168 13.16 -24.22 4.22
C ASP A 168 12.69 -25.25 5.25
N GLN A 169 11.61 -24.96 5.96
CA GLN A 169 11.03 -25.84 7.00
C GLN A 169 9.79 -26.60 6.54
N THR A 170 9.32 -26.34 5.33
CA THR A 170 8.19 -27.08 4.75
C THR A 170 8.67 -28.47 4.32
N PRO A 171 7.99 -29.57 4.71
CA PRO A 171 8.34 -30.92 4.26
C PRO A 171 8.30 -31.00 2.73
N ARG A 172 9.41 -31.44 2.10
CA ARG A 172 9.48 -31.71 0.65
C ARG A 172 8.95 -33.09 0.30
#